data_AF-A0A1L9U9M2-F1
#
_entry.id   AF-A0A1L9U9M2-F1
#
_cell.length_a   1.000
_cell.length_b   1.000
_cell.length_c   1.000
_cell.angle_alpha   90.00
_cell.angle_beta   90.00
_cell.angle_gamma   90.00
#
_symmetry.space_group_name_H-M   'P 1'
#
loop_
_entity.id
_entity.type
_entity.pdbx_description
1 polymer ?
#
loop_
_entity_poly.entity_id
_entity_poly.type
_entity_poly.pdbx_seq_one_letter_code
_entity_poly.pdbx_strand_id
1 'polypeptide(L)'
;MTNQAPLRIAVLINTPPGNEFWNDVRGSYRDVFDVIAPNAKVDMYDPVFEGNFPDPQEYGLIVLSGGKADASSSEPWAGLEDVKLTEAGMKFFSSRSGVKTYRLPEFHVREVAQPGVGFVHLAENHEMFVNKENTVLSFQAHPEVQPELAKKMLLEEDDVYNGNLSERELEGQLARLEQPTDGFEVLRRVIEWARE
;
A
#
# COMPACT_ATOMS: atom_id res chain seq x y z
N MET A 1 23.87 -17.34 15.28
CA MET A 1 22.82 -16.98 14.31
C MET A 1 21.58 -17.74 14.74
N THR A 2 20.60 -17.06 15.35
CA THR A 2 19.35 -17.70 15.73
C THR A 2 18.60 -18.07 14.46
N ASN A 3 18.31 -19.35 14.30
CA ASN A 3 17.58 -19.92 13.18
C ASN A 3 16.09 -19.55 13.33
N GLN A 4 15.76 -18.27 13.16
CA GLN A 4 14.39 -17.79 13.26
C GLN A 4 13.64 -18.33 12.04
N ALA A 5 12.48 -18.95 12.28
CA ALA A 5 11.66 -19.48 11.21
C ALA A 5 11.34 -18.38 10.18
N PRO A 6 11.22 -18.72 8.88
CA PRO A 6 10.70 -17.83 7.85
C PRO A 6 9.47 -17.06 8.32
N LEU A 7 9.44 -15.74 8.12
CA LEU A 7 8.23 -14.95 8.36
C LEU A 7 7.17 -15.43 7.37
N ARG A 8 5.97 -15.73 7.86
CA ARG A 8 4.83 -16.04 7.01
C ARG A 8 3.98 -14.79 6.87
N ILE A 9 3.70 -14.42 5.62
CA ILE A 9 2.92 -13.25 5.23
C ILE A 9 1.70 -13.75 4.46
N ALA A 10 0.50 -13.41 4.93
CA ALA A 10 -0.73 -13.61 4.18
C ALA A 10 -1.10 -12.28 3.51
N VAL A 11 -1.45 -12.32 2.24
CA VAL A 11 -1.99 -11.16 1.52
C VAL A 11 -3.39 -11.51 1.02
N LEU A 12 -4.38 -10.80 1.52
CA LEU A 12 -5.78 -10.95 1.15
C LEU A 12 -6.09 -9.97 0.03
N ILE A 13 -6.30 -10.50 -1.18
CA ILE A 13 -6.53 -9.74 -2.40
C ILE A 13 -8.03 -9.54 -2.59
N ASN A 14 -8.51 -8.31 -2.38
CA ASN A 14 -9.92 -7.96 -2.48
C ASN A 14 -10.36 -7.49 -3.88
N THR A 15 -9.42 -7.36 -4.82
CA THR A 15 -9.70 -7.06 -6.22
C THR A 15 -10.35 -8.28 -6.91
N PRO A 16 -11.34 -8.12 -7.80
CA PRO A 16 -11.97 -9.24 -8.50
C PRO A 16 -10.99 -10.10 -9.30
N PRO A 17 -11.04 -11.45 -9.19
CA PRO A 17 -10.12 -12.35 -9.88
C PRO A 17 -10.41 -12.48 -11.39
N GLY A 18 -9.49 -13.14 -12.10
CA GLY A 18 -9.70 -13.57 -13.49
C GLY A 18 -9.44 -12.52 -14.57
N ASN A 19 -8.76 -11.42 -14.21
CA ASN A 19 -8.34 -10.37 -15.14
C ASN A 19 -6.85 -10.02 -14.96
N GLU A 20 -6.30 -9.23 -15.88
CA GLU A 20 -4.89 -8.84 -15.87
C GLU A 20 -4.54 -8.00 -14.65
N PHE A 21 -5.37 -7.01 -14.32
CA PHE A 21 -5.18 -6.15 -13.15
C PHE A 21 -5.07 -6.92 -11.83
N TRP A 22 -5.86 -7.98 -11.66
CA TRP A 22 -5.74 -8.88 -10.50
C TRP A 22 -4.37 -9.59 -10.43
N ASN A 23 -3.83 -10.00 -11.59
CA ASN A 23 -2.49 -10.58 -11.64
C ASN A 23 -1.42 -9.53 -11.32
N ASP A 24 -1.60 -8.29 -11.78
CA ASP A 24 -0.66 -7.19 -11.51
C ASP A 24 -0.63 -6.82 -10.03
N VAL A 25 -1.79 -6.70 -9.38
CA VAL A 25 -1.87 -6.44 -7.93
C VAL A 25 -1.17 -7.56 -7.15
N ARG A 26 -1.40 -8.83 -7.51
CA ARG A 26 -0.69 -9.97 -6.90
C ARG A 26 0.81 -9.94 -7.16
N GLY A 27 1.21 -9.56 -8.37
CA GLY A 27 2.61 -9.37 -8.76
C GLY A 27 3.28 -8.31 -7.90
N SER A 28 2.67 -7.15 -7.74
CA SER A 28 3.23 -6.01 -6.99
C SER A 28 3.62 -6.38 -5.54
N TYR A 29 2.76 -7.11 -4.82
CA TYR A 29 3.10 -7.58 -3.48
C TYR A 29 4.22 -8.63 -3.49
N ARG A 30 4.20 -9.58 -4.44
CA ARG A 30 5.24 -10.61 -4.56
C ARG A 30 6.59 -9.99 -4.85
N ASP A 31 6.66 -9.12 -5.87
CA ASP A 31 7.87 -8.47 -6.32
C ASP A 31 8.51 -7.67 -5.20
N VAL A 32 7.71 -6.91 -4.42
CA VAL A 32 8.24 -6.17 -3.29
C VAL A 32 8.75 -7.11 -2.18
N PHE A 33 7.96 -8.10 -1.77
CA PHE A 33 8.35 -9.01 -0.69
C PHE A 33 9.54 -9.90 -1.05
N ASP A 34 9.69 -10.32 -2.30
CA ASP A 34 10.84 -11.07 -2.78
C ASP A 34 12.14 -10.26 -2.64
N VAL A 35 12.07 -8.93 -2.78
CA VAL A 35 13.22 -8.02 -2.60
C VAL A 35 13.51 -7.76 -1.12
N ILE A 36 12.50 -7.40 -0.32
CA ILE A 36 12.72 -6.92 1.06
C ILE A 36 12.74 -8.04 2.10
N ALA A 37 12.15 -9.18 1.79
CA ALA A 37 12.02 -10.33 2.67
C ALA A 37 12.17 -11.65 1.90
N PRO A 38 13.31 -11.90 1.21
CA PRO A 38 13.49 -13.04 0.30
C PRO A 38 13.34 -14.42 0.95
N ASN A 39 13.43 -14.48 2.29
CA ASN A 39 13.24 -15.71 3.06
C ASN A 39 11.83 -15.84 3.65
N ALA A 40 10.92 -14.89 3.41
CA ALA A 40 9.55 -14.97 3.85
C ALA A 40 8.76 -15.95 2.97
N LYS A 41 7.70 -16.53 3.52
CA LYS A 41 6.70 -17.25 2.75
C LYS A 41 5.51 -16.31 2.56
N VAL A 42 5.16 -16.03 1.31
CA VAL A 42 4.05 -15.15 0.94
C VAL A 42 2.92 -16.01 0.37
N ASP A 43 1.82 -16.08 1.10
CA ASP A 43 0.61 -16.80 0.72
C ASP A 43 -0.47 -15.79 0.32
N MET A 44 -1.11 -16.02 -0.83
CA MET A 44 -2.10 -15.10 -1.42
C MET A 44 -3.49 -15.69 -1.33
N TYR A 45 -4.43 -14.96 -0.75
CA TYR A 45 -5.80 -15.39 -0.47
C TYR A 45 -6.82 -14.56 -1.26
N ASP A 46 -7.92 -15.20 -1.66
CA ASP A 46 -9.12 -14.55 -2.21
C ASP A 46 -10.27 -14.69 -1.20
N PRO A 47 -10.46 -13.71 -0.31
CA PRO A 47 -11.52 -13.77 0.69
C PRO A 47 -12.91 -13.42 0.13
N VAL A 48 -12.98 -12.70 -1.00
CA VAL A 48 -14.24 -12.13 -1.51
C VAL A 48 -14.98 -13.11 -2.39
N PHE A 49 -14.28 -13.79 -3.30
CA PHE A 49 -14.89 -14.65 -4.33
C PHE A 49 -14.71 -16.13 -4.04
N GLU A 50 -13.57 -16.54 -3.48
CA GLU A 50 -13.35 -17.93 -3.07
C GLU A 50 -13.73 -18.19 -1.61
N GLY A 51 -13.87 -17.13 -0.79
CA GLY A 51 -14.10 -17.26 0.65
C GLY A 51 -12.94 -17.95 1.38
N ASN A 52 -11.72 -17.83 0.84
CA ASN A 52 -10.52 -18.45 1.37
C ASN A 52 -9.80 -17.46 2.31
N PHE A 53 -9.55 -17.89 3.55
CA PHE A 53 -8.96 -17.06 4.60
C PHE A 53 -7.78 -17.76 5.26
N PRO A 54 -6.73 -17.03 5.69
CA PRO A 54 -5.66 -17.61 6.50
C PRO A 54 -6.16 -17.94 7.92
N ASP A 55 -5.54 -18.94 8.56
CA ASP A 55 -5.56 -19.01 10.02
C ASP A 55 -4.62 -17.92 10.57
N PRO A 56 -5.11 -16.89 11.26
CA PRO A 56 -4.27 -15.78 11.69
C PRO A 56 -3.15 -16.19 12.66
N GLN A 57 -3.26 -17.34 13.34
CA GLN A 57 -2.21 -17.83 14.24
C GLN A 57 -0.97 -18.35 13.49
N GLU A 58 -1.10 -18.62 12.19
CA GLU A 58 -0.03 -19.14 11.36
C GLU A 58 0.85 -18.06 10.72
N TYR A 59 0.45 -16.79 10.81
CA TYR A 59 1.08 -15.67 10.09
C TYR A 59 1.59 -14.60 11.05
N GLY A 60 2.78 -14.06 10.75
CA GLY A 60 3.32 -12.90 11.47
C GLY A 60 2.85 -11.57 10.90
N LEU A 61 2.38 -11.58 9.65
CA LEU A 61 1.81 -10.42 8.98
C LEU A 61 0.62 -10.85 8.12
N ILE A 62 -0.48 -10.10 8.22
CA ILE A 62 -1.64 -10.23 7.33
C ILE A 62 -1.86 -8.86 6.69
N VAL A 63 -1.79 -8.81 5.36
CA VAL A 63 -2.07 -7.62 4.55
C VAL A 63 -3.48 -7.75 3.99
N LEU A 64 -4.28 -6.71 4.20
CA LEU A 64 -5.61 -6.56 3.59
C LEU A 64 -5.46 -5.55 2.44
N SER A 65 -5.55 -6.00 1.19
CA SER A 65 -5.43 -5.08 0.06
C SER A 65 -6.64 -4.15 -0.04
N GLY A 66 -6.48 -3.08 -0.82
CA GLY A 66 -7.62 -2.32 -1.34
C GLY A 66 -8.59 -3.22 -2.12
N GLY A 67 -9.81 -2.72 -2.33
CA GLY A 67 -10.85 -3.41 -3.08
C GLY A 67 -11.84 -2.40 -3.67
N LYS A 68 -12.80 -2.88 -4.45
CA LYS A 68 -13.79 -2.01 -5.09
C LYS A 68 -14.92 -1.67 -4.11
N ALA A 69 -15.09 -0.39 -3.77
CA ALA A 69 -16.20 0.09 -2.94
C ALA A 69 -16.95 1.21 -3.66
N ASP A 70 -18.26 1.04 -3.92
CA ASP A 70 -19.12 2.07 -4.53
C ASP A 70 -20.33 2.40 -3.65
N ALA A 71 -20.52 3.71 -3.42
CA ALA A 71 -21.82 4.35 -3.39
C ALA A 71 -21.60 5.87 -3.56
N SER A 72 -21.57 6.37 -4.81
CA SER A 72 -21.73 7.79 -5.24
C SER A 72 -20.60 8.83 -5.00
N SER A 73 -19.34 8.58 -5.40
CA SER A 73 -18.19 9.46 -5.04
C SER A 73 -17.93 10.69 -5.95
N SER A 74 -17.33 11.73 -5.35
CA SER A 74 -16.78 12.98 -5.92
C SER A 74 -15.39 12.78 -6.58
N GLU A 75 -14.68 13.88 -6.90
CA GLU A 75 -13.45 13.87 -7.73
C GLU A 75 -12.36 12.87 -7.26
N PRO A 76 -11.75 12.15 -8.21
CA PRO A 76 -10.74 11.11 -7.96
C PRO A 76 -9.35 11.68 -7.66
N TRP A 77 -8.53 10.92 -6.92
CA TRP A 77 -7.12 11.21 -6.70
C TRP A 77 -6.24 10.12 -7.31
N ALA A 78 -5.34 10.52 -8.21
CA ALA A 78 -4.40 9.64 -8.88
C ALA A 78 -3.05 10.34 -9.06
N GLY A 79 -1.99 9.82 -8.45
CA GLY A 79 -0.68 10.43 -8.58
C GLY A 79 0.39 9.89 -7.64
N LEU A 80 1.59 10.44 -7.77
CA LEU A 80 2.71 10.18 -6.87
C LEU A 80 2.81 11.28 -5.83
N GLU A 81 2.54 10.99 -4.57
CA GLU A 81 2.44 12.00 -3.52
C GLU A 81 3.60 11.97 -2.53
N ASP A 82 3.94 13.15 -2.04
CA ASP A 82 4.95 13.38 -1.01
C ASP A 82 4.26 13.36 0.38
N VAL A 83 4.13 12.17 0.95
CA VAL A 83 3.50 11.88 2.25
C VAL A 83 4.38 12.36 3.39
N LYS A 84 3.98 13.44 4.08
CA LYS A 84 4.73 14.02 5.20
C LYS A 84 4.50 13.24 6.49
N LEU A 85 5.58 12.91 7.20
CA LEU A 85 5.55 12.15 8.44
C LEU A 85 5.28 13.05 9.66
N THR A 86 4.49 12.55 10.61
CA THR A 86 4.36 13.15 11.94
C THR A 86 5.60 12.83 12.80
N GLU A 87 5.73 13.41 14.00
CA GLU A 87 6.76 12.98 14.95
C GLU A 87 6.67 11.50 15.30
N ALA A 88 5.45 10.98 15.46
CA ALA A 88 5.21 9.55 15.66
C ALA A 88 5.61 8.74 14.43
N GLY A 89 5.32 9.24 13.22
CA GLY A 89 5.78 8.67 11.95
C GLY A 89 7.28 8.58 11.86
N MET A 90 7.98 9.69 12.08
CA MET A 90 9.45 9.74 12.06
C MET A 90 10.06 8.76 13.06
N LYS A 91 9.43 8.60 14.24
CA LYS A 91 9.85 7.61 15.23
C LYS A 91 9.53 6.18 14.81
N PHE A 92 8.36 5.94 14.23
CA PHE A 92 7.95 4.62 13.76
C PHE A 92 8.86 4.17 12.63
N PHE A 93 9.08 5.01 11.62
CA PHE A 93 9.90 4.76 10.44
C PHE A 93 11.40 5.05 10.64
N SER A 94 11.89 5.10 11.88
CA SER A 94 13.21 5.63 12.24
C SER A 94 14.44 4.85 11.74
N SER A 95 14.28 3.83 10.89
CA SER A 95 15.42 3.08 10.30
C SER A 95 16.37 3.99 9.48
N ARG A 96 15.89 5.16 9.03
CA ARG A 96 16.72 6.27 8.53
C ARG A 96 16.50 7.54 9.35
N SER A 97 17.53 8.00 10.06
CA SER A 97 17.49 9.28 10.77
C SER A 97 17.24 10.45 9.81
N GLY A 98 16.19 11.23 10.05
CA GLY A 98 15.95 12.51 9.36
C GLY A 98 15.02 12.48 8.14
N VAL A 99 14.41 11.33 7.82
CA VAL A 99 13.33 11.27 6.81
C VAL A 99 12.10 11.99 7.35
N LYS A 100 11.55 12.90 6.56
CA LYS A 100 10.35 13.68 6.89
C LYS A 100 9.19 13.47 5.93
N THR A 101 9.46 12.85 4.80
CA THR A 101 8.51 12.68 3.70
C THR A 101 8.84 11.37 2.98
N TYR A 102 7.80 10.65 2.56
CA TYR A 102 7.91 9.53 1.64
C TYR A 102 7.17 9.82 0.34
N ARG A 103 7.74 9.34 -0.76
CA ARG A 103 7.11 9.44 -2.07
C ARG A 103 6.40 8.15 -2.43
N LEU A 104 5.07 8.17 -2.46
CA LEU A 104 4.25 6.96 -2.62
C LEU A 104 3.13 7.15 -3.66
N PRO A 105 2.80 6.11 -4.45
CA PRO A 105 1.64 6.16 -5.34
C PRO A 105 0.33 6.20 -4.56
N GLU A 106 -0.61 7.03 -4.98
CA GLU A 106 -1.96 7.12 -4.44
C GLU A 106 -2.98 7.01 -5.58
N PHE A 107 -3.92 6.07 -5.43
CA PHE A 107 -5.00 5.81 -6.39
C PHE A 107 -6.27 5.52 -5.61
N HIS A 108 -6.99 6.58 -5.23
CA HIS A 108 -8.22 6.46 -4.47
C HIS A 108 -9.20 7.59 -4.82
N VAL A 109 -10.49 7.32 -4.66
CA VAL A 109 -11.57 8.32 -4.90
C VAL A 109 -12.11 8.85 -3.57
N ARG A 110 -11.54 8.41 -2.45
CA ARG A 110 -12.00 8.72 -1.10
C ARG A 110 -10.84 8.79 -0.15
N GLU A 111 -10.88 9.79 0.72
CA GLU A 111 -9.93 9.99 1.79
C GLU A 111 -10.54 9.67 3.17
N VAL A 112 -9.69 9.28 4.12
CA VAL A 112 -10.05 9.13 5.52
C VAL A 112 -10.19 10.51 6.15
N ALA A 113 -11.43 10.93 6.41
CA ALA A 113 -11.71 12.21 7.07
C ALA A 113 -11.37 12.22 8.58
N GLN A 114 -11.39 11.06 9.23
CA GLN A 114 -11.10 10.93 10.66
C GLN A 114 -10.55 9.53 11.00
N PRO A 115 -9.49 9.42 11.82
CA PRO A 115 -9.03 8.13 12.30
C PRO A 115 -10.05 7.45 13.21
N GLY A 116 -10.00 6.12 13.24
CA GLY A 116 -10.67 5.32 14.26
C GLY A 116 -10.16 5.64 15.67
N VAL A 117 -11.00 5.38 16.68
CA VAL A 117 -10.63 5.52 18.08
C VAL A 117 -9.40 4.66 18.39
N GLY A 118 -8.36 5.28 18.97
CA GLY A 118 -7.14 4.56 19.36
C GLY A 118 -6.09 4.43 18.25
N PHE A 119 -6.29 5.06 17.10
CA PHE A 119 -5.25 5.19 16.08
C PHE A 119 -4.39 6.44 16.31
N VAL A 120 -3.11 6.32 15.97
CA VAL A 120 -2.08 7.36 16.02
C VAL A 120 -1.62 7.64 14.60
N HIS A 121 -1.66 8.91 14.19
CA HIS A 121 -1.15 9.35 12.90
C HIS A 121 0.36 9.14 12.79
N LEU A 122 0.77 8.41 11.75
CA LEU A 122 2.16 8.32 11.32
C LEU A 122 2.47 9.30 10.19
N ALA A 123 1.46 9.80 9.49
CA ALA A 123 1.59 10.81 8.45
C ALA A 123 0.52 11.91 8.57
N GLU A 124 0.80 13.07 8.00
CA GLU A 124 -0.18 14.14 7.78
C GLU A 124 -1.29 13.66 6.83
N ASN A 125 -2.38 14.44 6.73
CA ASN A 125 -3.50 14.19 5.80
C ASN A 125 -4.17 12.81 5.92
N HIS A 126 -4.06 12.15 7.08
CA HIS A 126 -4.70 10.85 7.34
C HIS A 126 -4.15 9.68 6.48
N GLU A 127 -2.93 9.84 5.96
CA GLU A 127 -2.31 8.86 5.06
C GLU A 127 -1.92 7.54 5.72
N MET A 128 -1.47 7.60 6.98
CA MET A 128 -0.94 6.44 7.68
C MET A 128 -1.28 6.48 9.16
N PHE A 129 -1.66 5.32 9.68
CA PHE A 129 -1.97 5.17 11.09
C PHE A 129 -1.48 3.84 11.66
N VAL A 130 -1.10 3.85 12.93
CA VAL A 130 -0.95 2.64 13.73
C VAL A 130 -1.88 2.71 14.94
N ASN A 131 -2.49 1.59 15.34
CA ASN A 131 -3.27 1.56 16.57
C ASN A 131 -2.38 1.57 17.83
N LYS A 132 -2.93 1.98 18.97
CA LYS A 132 -2.21 2.03 20.25
C LYS A 132 -1.66 0.68 20.71
N GLU A 133 -2.32 -0.41 20.34
CA GLU A 133 -1.88 -1.78 20.65
C GLU A 133 -0.76 -2.26 19.72
N ASN A 134 -0.36 -1.45 18.72
CA ASN A 134 0.70 -1.76 17.77
C ASN A 134 0.49 -3.08 16.99
N THR A 135 -0.76 -3.35 16.62
CA THR A 135 -1.21 -4.58 15.93
C THR A 135 -1.90 -4.31 14.60
N VAL A 136 -2.31 -3.06 14.32
CA VAL A 136 -2.97 -2.65 13.08
C VAL A 136 -2.26 -1.42 12.53
N LEU A 137 -1.79 -1.53 11.29
CA LEU A 137 -1.17 -0.48 10.50
C LEU A 137 -2.01 -0.28 9.23
N SER A 138 -2.28 0.98 8.87
CA SER A 138 -3.06 1.31 7.67
C SER A 138 -2.36 2.33 6.80
N PHE A 139 -2.55 2.21 5.49
CA PHE A 139 -2.05 3.10 4.45
C PHE A 139 -3.22 3.47 3.52
N GLN A 140 -3.32 4.74 3.12
CA GLN A 140 -4.14 5.12 1.96
C GLN A 140 -3.34 4.99 0.65
N ALA A 141 -2.04 5.32 0.71
CA ALA A 141 -1.10 5.10 -0.39
C ALA A 141 -0.81 3.60 -0.65
N HIS A 142 -0.26 3.33 -1.83
CA HIS A 142 0.08 2.02 -2.38
C HIS A 142 1.60 1.80 -2.44
N PRO A 143 2.29 1.57 -1.31
CA PRO A 143 3.73 1.35 -1.30
C PRO A 143 4.16 0.05 -2.03
N GLU A 144 3.23 -0.85 -2.33
CA GLU A 144 3.45 -2.04 -3.16
C GLU A 144 3.57 -1.72 -4.65
N VAL A 145 2.92 -0.65 -5.12
CA VAL A 145 2.79 -0.32 -6.54
C VAL A 145 4.08 0.31 -7.07
N GLN A 146 4.62 -0.28 -8.14
CA GLN A 146 5.80 0.19 -8.86
C GLN A 146 5.41 1.05 -10.08
N PRO A 147 6.35 1.85 -10.64
CA PRO A 147 6.08 2.77 -11.75
C PRO A 147 5.27 2.19 -12.91
N GLU A 148 5.56 0.96 -13.34
CA GLU A 148 4.87 0.32 -14.45
C GLU A 148 3.38 0.10 -14.16
N LEU A 149 3.06 -0.47 -12.99
CA LEU A 149 1.67 -0.68 -12.57
C LEU A 149 0.96 0.65 -12.31
N ALA A 150 1.65 1.62 -11.70
CA ALA A 150 1.06 2.94 -11.44
C ALA A 150 0.64 3.64 -12.75
N LYS A 151 1.49 3.58 -13.79
CA LYS A 151 1.15 4.09 -15.12
C LYS A 151 -0.04 3.36 -15.73
N LYS A 152 -0.06 2.04 -15.61
CA LYS A 152 -1.16 1.21 -16.10
C LYS A 152 -2.49 1.61 -15.44
N MET A 153 -2.50 1.76 -14.12
CA MET A 153 -3.67 2.22 -13.36
C MET A 153 -4.15 3.62 -13.81
N LEU A 154 -3.23 4.55 -14.06
CA LEU A 154 -3.59 5.89 -14.55
C LEU A 154 -4.18 5.89 -15.97
N LEU A 155 -3.75 4.96 -16.83
CA LEU A 155 -4.14 4.90 -18.24
C LEU A 155 -5.37 4.01 -18.51
N GLU A 156 -5.57 2.94 -17.74
CA GLU A 156 -6.64 1.97 -17.99
C GLU A 156 -7.95 2.32 -17.29
N GLU A 157 -7.92 3.11 -16.22
CA GLU A 157 -9.12 3.67 -15.58
C GLU A 157 -9.41 5.09 -16.10
N ASP A 158 -9.52 5.18 -17.43
CA ASP A 158 -9.67 6.43 -18.23
C ASP A 158 -10.84 7.33 -17.77
N ASP A 159 -11.88 6.78 -17.14
CA ASP A 159 -13.01 7.56 -16.61
C ASP A 159 -12.84 7.93 -15.14
N VAL A 160 -12.12 7.12 -14.37
CA VAL A 160 -11.97 7.31 -12.92
C VAL A 160 -10.77 8.17 -12.58
N TYR A 161 -9.60 8.05 -13.22
CA TYR A 161 -8.40 8.75 -12.75
C TYR A 161 -7.90 9.86 -13.67
N ASN A 162 -8.22 9.81 -14.96
CA ASN A 162 -7.73 10.80 -15.92
C ASN A 162 -8.83 11.55 -16.67
N GLY A 163 -10.11 11.22 -16.46
CA GLY A 163 -11.23 11.78 -17.22
C GLY A 163 -11.39 13.31 -17.14
N ASN A 164 -10.79 13.95 -16.14
CA ASN A 164 -10.78 15.41 -15.97
C ASN A 164 -9.44 16.08 -16.36
N LEU A 165 -8.42 15.31 -16.75
CA LEU A 165 -7.09 15.83 -17.07
C LEU A 165 -7.00 16.23 -18.55
N SER A 166 -6.34 17.37 -18.81
CA SER A 166 -5.86 17.67 -20.15
C SER A 166 -4.69 16.74 -20.53
N GLU A 167 -4.41 16.60 -21.84
CA GLU A 167 -3.29 15.81 -22.35
C GLU A 167 -1.95 16.20 -21.71
N ARG A 168 -1.72 17.50 -21.51
CA ARG A 168 -0.52 18.03 -20.86
C ARG A 168 -0.45 17.67 -19.36
N GLU A 169 -1.59 17.66 -18.67
CA GLU A 169 -1.65 17.26 -17.26
C GLU A 169 -1.41 15.76 -17.10
N LEU A 170 -1.98 14.94 -18.00
CA LEU A 170 -1.73 13.50 -18.06
C LEU A 170 -0.25 13.19 -18.33
N GLU A 171 0.37 13.84 -19.31
CA GLU A 171 1.82 13.72 -19.57
C GLU A 171 2.65 14.09 -18.33
N GLY A 172 2.26 15.16 -17.63
CA GLY A 172 2.91 15.59 -16.39
C GLY A 172 2.82 14.54 -15.28
N GLN A 173 1.65 13.91 -15.10
CA GLN A 173 1.46 12.84 -14.12
C GLN A 173 2.24 11.57 -14.49
N LEU A 174 2.23 11.17 -15.77
CA LEU A 174 3.02 10.04 -16.26
C LEU A 174 4.51 10.24 -16.02
N ALA A 175 5.03 11.45 -16.26
CA ALA A 175 6.42 11.79 -15.97
C ALA A 175 6.75 11.78 -14.46
N ARG A 176 5.78 12.10 -13.60
CA ARG A 176 5.95 11.95 -12.13
C ARG A 176 6.02 10.48 -11.73
N LEU A 177 5.16 9.64 -12.29
CA LEU A 177 5.11 8.20 -12.01
C LEU A 177 6.38 7.45 -12.42
N GLU A 178 7.23 8.01 -13.30
CA GLU A 178 8.56 7.47 -13.63
C GLU A 178 9.60 7.63 -12.52
N GLN A 179 9.33 8.50 -11.55
CA GLN A 179 10.28 8.76 -10.47
C GLN A 179 10.33 7.58 -9.50
N PRO A 180 11.50 7.27 -8.91
CA PRO A 180 11.59 6.27 -7.86
C PRO A 180 10.63 6.57 -6.71
N THR A 181 10.03 5.51 -6.16
CA THR A 181 9.16 5.58 -4.99
C THR A 181 9.90 5.08 -3.75
N ASP A 182 9.42 5.47 -2.57
CA ASP A 182 9.93 4.97 -1.29
C ASP A 182 9.21 3.69 -0.82
N GLY A 183 8.41 3.06 -1.68
CA GLY A 183 7.54 1.92 -1.34
C GLY A 183 8.30 0.74 -0.72
N PHE A 184 9.47 0.41 -1.27
CA PHE A 184 10.35 -0.63 -0.71
C PHE A 184 10.83 -0.30 0.71
N GLU A 185 11.14 0.97 1.00
CA GLU A 185 11.60 1.38 2.33
C GLU A 185 10.47 1.31 3.35
N VAL A 186 9.28 1.79 2.97
CA VAL A 186 8.08 1.72 3.80
C VAL A 186 7.74 0.27 4.13
N LEU A 187 7.65 -0.60 3.12
CA LEU A 187 7.30 -2.01 3.33
C LEU A 187 8.41 -2.78 4.06
N ARG A 188 9.69 -2.43 3.88
CA ARG A 188 10.76 -3.00 4.70
C ARG A 188 10.56 -2.71 6.18
N ARG A 189 10.17 -1.48 6.53
CA ARG A 189 9.83 -1.14 7.90
C ARG A 189 8.63 -1.94 8.42
N VAL A 190 7.62 -2.21 7.58
CA VAL A 190 6.48 -3.08 7.94
C VAL A 190 6.95 -4.50 8.27
N ILE A 191 7.89 -5.06 7.49
CA ILE A 191 8.47 -6.38 7.78
C ILE A 191 9.24 -6.40 9.09
N GLU A 192 9.98 -5.33 9.40
CA GLU A 192 10.66 -5.18 10.69
C GLU A 192 9.65 -5.10 11.84
N TRP A 193 8.58 -4.32 11.66
CA TRP A 193 7.51 -4.13 12.64
C TRP A 193 6.78 -5.44 12.97
N ALA A 194 6.49 -6.25 11.95
CA ALA A 194 5.84 -7.56 12.12
C ALA A 194 6.69 -8.60 12.87
N ARG A 195 7.95 -8.27 13.21
CA ARG A 195 8.86 -9.15 13.96
C ARG A 195 9.14 -8.66 15.39
N GLU A 196 8.63 -7.48 15.76
CA GLU A 196 8.72 -6.92 17.11
C GLU A 196 7.77 -7.66 18.08
#